data_AF-A0A832QW28-F1
#
_entry.id   AF-A0A832QW28-F1
#
_cell.length_a   1.000
_cell.length_b   1.000
_cell.length_c   1.000
_cell.angle_alpha   90.00
_cell.angle_beta   90.00
_cell.angle_gamma   90.00
#
_symmetry.space_group_name_H-M   'P 1'
#
loop_
_entity.id
_entity.type
_entity.pdbx_description
1 polymer ?
#
loop_
_entity_poly.entity_id
_entity_poly.type
_entity_poly.pdbx_seq_one_letter_code
_entity_poly.pdbx_strand_id
1 'polypeptide(L)' 'MTKLKLGPLPDDKPVKVTVELPAPLHRDLVAYAEVLARESGQPAADPVRLIVPMLERFIATDRGFAKARRTAS' A
#
# COMPACT_ATOMS: atom_id res chain seq x y z
N MET A 1 -27.97 10.88 31.08
CA MET A 1 -26.91 9.93 30.64
C MET A 1 -26.29 10.48 29.37
N THR A 2 -25.17 11.18 29.48
CA THR A 2 -24.48 11.82 28.33
C THR A 2 -23.81 10.75 27.48
N LYS A 3 -24.33 10.54 26.27
CA LYS A 3 -23.78 9.61 25.27
C LYS A 3 -22.40 10.12 24.84
N LEU A 4 -21.37 9.26 24.92
CA LEU A 4 -20.03 9.60 24.44
C LEU A 4 -20.10 9.95 22.95
N LYS A 5 -19.45 11.04 22.55
CA LYS A 5 -19.39 11.51 21.15
C LYS A 5 -18.47 10.67 20.27
N LEU A 6 -17.71 9.77 20.88
CA LEU A 6 -16.82 8.86 20.17
C LEU A 6 -17.60 7.58 19.85
N GLY A 7 -17.80 7.34 18.55
CA GLY A 7 -18.31 6.06 18.06
C GLY A 7 -17.28 4.94 18.25
N PRO A 8 -17.60 3.70 17.87
CA PRO A 8 -16.64 2.60 17.85
C PRO A 8 -15.39 3.03 17.06
N LEU A 9 -14.22 2.76 17.62
CA LEU A 9 -12.96 2.97 16.91
C LEU A 9 -12.93 2.08 15.67
N PRO A 10 -12.35 2.54 14.54
CA PRO A 10 -12.14 1.69 13.39
C PRO A 10 -11.34 0.44 13.80
N ASP A 11 -11.76 -0.73 13.31
CA ASP A 11 -11.05 -1.99 13.54
C ASP A 11 -9.80 -2.01 12.65
N ASP A 12 -8.75 -1.31 13.07
CA ASP A 12 -7.47 -1.19 12.36
C ASP A 12 -6.61 -2.46 12.47
N LYS A 13 -7.23 -3.65 12.55
CA LYS A 13 -6.48 -4.91 12.63
C LYS A 13 -5.73 -5.17 11.33
N PRO A 14 -4.38 -5.28 11.37
CA PRO A 14 -3.63 -5.60 10.18
C PRO A 14 -3.99 -7.01 9.70
N VAL A 15 -4.27 -7.12 8.40
CA VAL A 15 -4.48 -8.42 7.74
C VAL A 15 -3.15 -8.90 7.18
N LYS A 16 -2.68 -10.07 7.60
CA LYS A 16 -1.46 -10.67 7.06
C LYS A 16 -1.78 -11.43 5.77
N VAL A 17 -1.10 -11.05 4.70
CA VAL A 17 -1.19 -11.72 3.39
C VAL A 17 0.18 -12.25 3.02
N THR A 18 0.24 -13.51 2.58
CA THR A 18 1.44 -14.10 1.96
C THR A 18 1.28 -14.03 0.46
N VAL A 19 2.28 -13.51 -0.26
CA VAL A 19 2.27 -13.38 -1.71
C VAL A 19 3.52 -14.04 -2.31
N GLU A 20 3.35 -14.70 -3.44
CA GLU A 20 4.46 -15.19 -4.25
C GLU A 20 4.68 -14.23 -5.42
N LEU A 21 5.92 -13.81 -5.62
CA LEU A 21 6.29 -12.89 -6.69
C LEU A 21 7.11 -13.61 -7.75
N PRO A 22 6.84 -13.38 -9.04
CA PRO A 22 7.76 -13.80 -10.09
C PRO A 22 9.16 -13.23 -9.84
N ALA A 23 10.19 -14.05 -10.07
CA ALA A 23 11.59 -13.61 -9.89
C ALA A 23 11.96 -12.32 -10.64
N PRO A 24 11.47 -12.06 -11.88
CA PRO A 24 11.67 -10.77 -12.53
C PRO A 24 11.12 -9.59 -11.72
N LEU A 25 9.89 -9.70 -11.21
CA LEU A 25 9.26 -8.63 -10.44
C LEU A 25 10.02 -8.33 -9.14
N HIS A 26 10.51 -9.36 -8.45
CA HIS A 26 11.35 -9.14 -7.27
C HIS A 26 12.63 -8.36 -7.61
N ARG A 27 13.30 -8.70 -8.73
CA ARG A 27 14.49 -7.98 -9.19
C ARG A 27 14.19 -6.51 -9.52
N ASP A 28 13.04 -6.25 -10.14
CA ASP A 28 12.60 -4.89 -10.44
C ASP A 28 12.32 -4.08 -9.16
N LEU A 29 11.73 -4.71 -8.13
CA LEU A 29 11.52 -4.06 -6.82
C LEU A 29 12.84 -3.73 -6.11
N VAL A 30 13.85 -4.61 -6.20
CA VAL A 30 15.21 -4.33 -5.70
C VAL A 30 15.82 -3.14 -6.41
N ALA A 31 15.76 -3.11 -7.75
CA ALA A 31 16.27 -2.00 -8.53
C ALA A 31 15.53 -0.68 -8.21
N TYR A 32 14.21 -0.75 -8.02
CA TYR A 32 13.42 0.42 -7.62
C TYR A 32 13.85 0.95 -6.24
N ALA A 33 14.05 0.07 -5.25
CA ALA A 33 14.51 0.46 -3.92
C ALA A 33 15.86 1.16 -3.95
N GLU A 34 16.79 0.68 -4.78
CA GLU A 34 18.10 1.28 -5.03
C GLU A 34 18.00 2.68 -5.63
N VAL A 35 17.14 2.88 -6.64
CA VAL A 35 16.93 4.20 -7.24
C VAL A 35 16.33 5.16 -6.22
N LEU A 36 15.29 4.72 -5.50
CA LEU A 36 14.64 5.54 -4.47
C LEU A 36 15.61 5.94 -3.34
N ALA A 37 16.51 5.05 -2.94
CA ALA A 37 17.57 5.33 -1.97
C ALA A 37 18.46 6.49 -2.42
N ARG A 38 18.90 6.43 -3.67
CA ARG A 38 19.77 7.45 -4.28
C ARG A 38 19.08 8.81 -4.38
N GLU A 39 17.80 8.82 -4.74
CA GLU A 39 17.01 10.06 -4.85
C GLU A 39 16.69 10.68 -3.48
N SER A 40 16.43 9.86 -2.47
CA SER A 40 16.06 10.33 -1.12
C SER A 40 17.25 10.57 -0.20
N GLY A 41 18.45 10.10 -0.57
CA GLY A 41 19.63 10.10 0.31
C GLY A 41 19.49 9.17 1.51
N GLN A 42 18.51 8.26 1.49
CA GLN A 42 18.26 7.27 2.53
C GLN A 42 18.79 5.89 2.12
N PRO A 43 19.01 4.96 3.07
CA PRO A 43 19.33 3.58 2.73
C PRO A 43 18.23 2.93 1.88
N ALA A 44 18.62 2.00 1.00
CA ALA A 44 17.67 1.22 0.25
C ALA A 44 16.73 0.45 1.17
N ALA A 45 15.43 0.62 0.95
CA ALA A 45 14.41 -0.11 1.68
C ALA A 45 14.39 -1.58 1.27
N ASP A 46 13.94 -2.45 2.17
CA ASP A 46 13.57 -3.82 1.79
C ASP A 46 12.51 -3.75 0.68
N PRO A 47 12.73 -4.42 -0.48
CA PRO A 47 11.79 -4.45 -1.60
C PRO A 47 10.35 -4.78 -1.19
N VAL A 48 10.16 -5.64 -0.19
CA VAL A 48 8.83 -6.03 0.32
C VAL A 48 8.10 -4.84 0.94
N ARG A 49 8.83 -3.91 1.55
CA ARG A 49 8.24 -2.71 2.17
C ARG A 49 7.72 -1.71 1.15
N LEU A 50 8.09 -1.85 -0.13
CA LEU A 50 7.53 -1.03 -1.21
C LEU A 50 6.13 -1.49 -1.65
N ILE A 51 5.79 -2.77 -1.43
CA ILE A 51 4.55 -3.37 -1.95
C ILE A 51 3.32 -2.64 -1.42
N VAL A 52 3.24 -2.44 -0.10
CA VAL A 52 2.09 -1.78 0.54
C VAL A 52 1.88 -0.36 0.02
N PRO A 53 2.84 0.58 0.11
CA PRO A 53 2.63 1.95 -0.35
C PRO A 53 2.41 2.04 -1.87
N MET A 54 3.01 1.14 -2.67
CA MET A 54 2.74 1.07 -4.11
C MET A 54 1.29 0.66 -4.40
N LEU A 55 0.76 -0.35 -3.70
CA LEU A 55 -0.63 -0.80 -3.86
C LEU A 55 -1.62 0.27 -3.39
N GLU A 56 -1.35 0.92 -2.26
CA GLU A 56 -2.15 2.05 -1.77
C GLU A 56 -2.21 3.16 -2.81
N ARG A 57 -1.05 3.54 -3.37
CA ARG A 57 -0.96 4.56 -4.40
C ARG A 57 -1.70 4.17 -5.67
N PHE A 58 -1.56 2.92 -6.10
CA PHE A 58 -2.25 2.38 -7.28
C PHE A 58 -3.77 2.47 -7.10
N ILE A 59 -4.31 1.94 -6.00
CA ILE A 59 -5.75 1.96 -5.69
C ILE A 59 -6.29 3.38 -5.56
N ALA A 60 -5.53 4.28 -4.92
CA ALA A 60 -5.95 5.66 -4.71
C ALA A 60 -6.00 6.47 -6.01
N THR A 61 -5.17 6.13 -7.01
CA THR A 61 -5.04 6.90 -8.26
C THR A 61 -5.75 6.29 -9.45
N ASP A 62 -6.17 5.02 -9.37
CA ASP A 62 -6.95 4.37 -10.42
C ASP A 62 -8.38 4.94 -10.51
N ARG A 63 -8.60 5.80 -11.51
CA ARG A 63 -9.91 6.42 -11.79
C ARG A 63 -10.96 5.42 -12.25
N GLY A 64 -10.56 4.36 -12.95
CA GLY A 64 -11.45 3.29 -13.42
C GLY A 64 -12.00 2.53 -12.23
N PHE A 65 -11.12 2.14 -11.32
CA PHE A 65 -11.50 1.54 -10.04
C PHE A 65 -12.39 2.48 -9.21
N ALA A 66 -12.03 3.75 -9.09
CA ALA A 66 -12.82 4.74 -8.34
C ALA A 66 -14.23 4.97 -8.93
N LYS A 67 -14.40 4.86 -10.25
CA LYS A 67 -15.72 4.91 -10.90
C LYS A 67 -16.52 3.65 -10.61
N ALA A 68 -15.94 2.46 -10.79
CA ALA A 68 -16.60 1.19 -10.54
C ALA A 68 -17.07 1.06 -9.08
N ARG A 69 -16.22 1.43 -8.11
CA ARG A 69 -16.57 1.39 -6.68
C ARG A 69 -17.77 2.25 -6.31
N ARG A 70 -17.93 3.42 -6.94
CA ARG A 70 -19.08 4.32 -6.74
C ARG A 70 -20.39 3.77 -7.31
N THR A 71 -20.32 3.00 -8.38
CA THR A 71 -21.51 2.36 -8.99
C THR A 71 -21.93 1.09 -8.26
N ALA A 72 -21.00 0.45 -7.54
CA ALA A 72 -21.24 -0.77 -6.77
C ALA A 72 -21.70 -0.51 -5.31
N SER A 73 -21.66 0.75 -4.85
CA SER A 73 -22.16 1.18 -3.53
C SER A 73 -23.58 1.72 -3.66
#